data_AF-A0A2E6C1F2-F1
#
_entry.id   AF-A0A2E6C1F2-F1
#
_cell.length_a   1.000
_cell.length_b   1.000
_cell.length_c   1.000
_cell.angle_alpha   90.00
_cell.angle_beta   90.00
_cell.angle_gamma   90.00
#
_symmetry.space_group_name_H-M   'P 1'
#
loop_
_entity.id
_entity.type
_entity.pdbx_description
1 polymer ?
#
loop_
_entity_poly.entity_id
_entity_poly.type
_entity_poly.pdbx_seq_one_letter_code
_entity_poly.pdbx_strand_id
1 'polypeptide(L)' 'MGSVYPLWIEKLVFVLIIASGIYAGYALGEYMSGVALLLTRLCGLPLAILFLMEGIGRVIQSTLSK' A
#
# COMPACT_ATOMS: atom_id res chain seq x y z
N MET A 1 27.67 15.72 6.57
CA MET A 1 26.86 14.99 5.56
C MET A 1 25.87 14.15 6.34
N GLY A 2 24.67 14.70 6.53
CA GLY A 2 23.64 14.18 7.42
C GLY A 2 23.11 12.83 6.96
N SER A 3 22.61 12.06 7.93
CA SER A 3 22.01 10.73 7.78
C SER A 3 21.29 10.56 6.44
N VAL A 4 21.85 9.74 5.56
CA VAL A 4 21.24 9.42 4.27
C VAL A 4 19.98 8.63 4.58
N TYR A 5 18.82 9.24 4.33
CA TYR A 5 17.52 8.58 4.46
C TYR A 5 17.57 7.22 3.75
N PRO A 6 17.32 6.10 4.45
CA PRO A 6 17.47 4.77 3.90
C PRO A 6 16.32 4.46 2.92
N LEU A 7 16.47 4.91 1.66
CA LEU A 7 15.51 4.75 0.56
C LEU A 7 15.07 3.28 0.33
N TRP A 8 15.91 2.32 0.75
CA TRP A 8 15.62 0.89 0.67
C TRP A 8 14.49 0.44 1.61
N ILE A 9 14.33 1.07 2.77
CA ILE A 9 13.27 0.74 3.73
C ILE A 9 11.92 1.13 3.14
N GLU A 10 11.82 2.34 2.56
CA GLU A 10 10.60 2.81 1.89
C GLU A 10 10.20 1.87 0.73
N LYS A 11 11.18 1.43 -0.07
CA LYS A 11 10.92 0.43 -1.13
C LYS A 11 10.38 -0.89 -0.60
N LEU A 12 10.95 -1.42 0.49
CA LEU A 12 10.50 -2.68 1.09
C LEU A 12 9.05 -2.58 1.59
N VAL A 13 8.74 -1.46 2.24
CA VAL A 13 7.39 -1.17 2.73
C VAL A 13 6.39 -1.06 1.57
N PHE A 14 6.74 -0.37 0.48
CA PHE A 14 5.89 -0.29 -0.71
C PHE A 14 5.62 -1.65 -1.35
N VAL A 15 6.64 -2.51 -1.46
CA VAL A 15 6.45 -3.87 -2.00
C VAL A 15 5.52 -4.68 -1.10
N LEU A 16 5.66 -4.58 0.22
CA LEU A 16 4.76 -5.26 1.16
C LEU A 16 3.32 -4.77 1.06
N ILE A 17 3.10 -3.45 0.92
CA ILE A 17 1.76 -2.89 0.75
C ILE A 17 1.11 -3.44 -0.53
N ILE A 18 1.85 -3.46 -1.65
CA ILE A 18 1.34 -4.01 -2.91
C ILE A 18 1.02 -5.50 -2.78
N ALA A 19 1.93 -6.29 -2.19
CA ALA A 19 1.70 -7.72 -1.99
C ALA A 19 0.47 -7.99 -1.11
N SER A 20 0.31 -7.21 -0.02
CA SER A 20 -0.86 -7.29 0.86
C SER A 20 -2.15 -6.89 0.14
N GLY A 21 -2.09 -5.89 -0.73
CA GLY A 21 -3.20 -5.47 -1.57
C GLY A 21 -3.63 -6.57 -2.52
N ILE A 22 -2.70 -7.19 -3.24
CA ILE A 22 -2.99 -8.32 -4.15
C ILE A 22 -3.63 -9.48 -3.38
N TYR A 23 -3.08 -9.83 -2.22
CA TYR A 23 -3.64 -10.87 -1.37
C TYR A 23 -5.06 -10.54 -0.88
N ALA A 24 -5.28 -9.32 -0.38
CA ALA A 24 -6.60 -8.86 0.05
C ALA A 24 -7.60 -8.86 -1.11
N GLY A 25 -7.18 -8.44 -2.30
CA GLY A 25 -7.98 -8.49 -3.52
C GLY A 25 -8.29 -9.92 -3.99
N TYR A 26 -7.45 -10.91 -3.65
CA TYR A 26 -7.74 -12.32 -3.87
C TYR A 26 -8.75 -12.85 -2.85
N ALA A 27 -8.52 -12.60 -1.55
CA ALA A 27 -9.41 -13.00 -0.47
C ALA A 27 -10.81 -12.40 -0.58
N LEU A 28 -10.95 -11.15 -1.03
CA LEU A 28 -12.25 -10.52 -1.28
C LEU A 28 -13.09 -11.26 -2.33
N GLY A 29 -12.43 -12.02 -3.22
CA GLY A 29 -13.09 -12.89 -4.19
C GLY A 29 -13.99 -13.95 -3.57
N GLU A 30 -13.74 -14.34 -2.32
CA GLU A 30 -14.54 -15.35 -1.62
C GLU A 30 -15.78 -14.77 -0.93
N TYR A 31 -15.80 -13.45 -0.69
CA TYR A 31 -16.88 -12.75 0.02
C TYR A 31 -17.77 -11.90 -0.89
N MET A 32 -17.29 -11.54 -2.08
CA MET A 32 -18.01 -10.70 -3.05
C MET A 32 -17.94 -11.30 -4.46
N SER A 33 -19.00 -11.11 -5.25
CA SER A 33 -19.05 -11.57 -6.63
C SER A 33 -19.56 -10.49 -7.59
N GLY A 34 -19.28 -10.68 -8.89
CA GLY A 34 -19.79 -9.82 -9.96
C GLY A 34 -19.21 -8.39 -9.94
N VAL A 35 -20.09 -7.41 -10.19
CA VAL A 35 -19.71 -5.99 -10.37
C VAL A 35 -19.08 -5.37 -9.12
N ALA A 36 -19.55 -5.75 -7.92
CA ALA A 36 -19.00 -5.27 -6.66
C ALA A 36 -17.55 -5.72 -6.46
N LEU A 37 -17.22 -6.96 -6.84
CA LEU A 37 -15.85 -7.45 -6.80
C LEU A 37 -14.96 -6.68 -7.78
N LEU A 38 -15.44 -6.44 -8.99
CA LEU A 38 -14.72 -5.67 -10.01
C LEU A 38 -14.44 -4.23 -9.56
N LEU A 39 -15.44 -3.52 -9.05
CA LEU A 39 -15.29 -2.16 -8.52
C LEU A 39 -14.31 -2.11 -7.35
N THR A 40 -14.39 -3.08 -6.45
CA THR A 40 -13.51 -3.12 -5.28
C THR A 40 -12.08 -3.46 -5.70
N ARG A 41 -11.87 -4.35 -6.65
CA ARG A 41 -10.53 -4.77 -7.09
C ARG A 41 -9.86 -3.75 -8.02
N LEU A 42 -10.62 -3.05 -8.86
CA LEU A 42 -10.08 -2.08 -9.84
C LEU A 42 -10.07 -0.63 -9.35
N CYS A 43 -10.98 -0.24 -8.47
CA CYS A 43 -11.05 1.14 -7.98
C CYS A 43 -10.79 1.23 -6.47
N GLY A 44 -11.48 0.42 -5.65
CA GLY A 44 -11.36 0.50 -4.19
C GLY A 44 -9.97 0.15 -3.66
N LEU A 45 -9.44 -0.99 -4.09
CA LEU A 45 -8.18 -1.53 -3.65
C LEU A 45 -6.98 -0.68 -4.12
N PRO A 46 -6.92 -0.19 -5.38
CA PRO A 46 -5.87 0.75 -5.79
C PRO A 46 -5.92 2.08 -5.04
N LEU A 47 -7.12 2.65 -4.79
CA LEU A 47 -7.27 3.85 -3.98
C LEU A 47 -6.78 3.64 -2.54
N ALA A 48 -7.13 2.51 -1.94
CA ALA A 48 -6.68 2.16 -0.59
C ALA A 48 -5.16 2.00 -0.52
N ILE A 49 -4.56 1.36 -1.54
CA ILE A 49 -3.10 1.24 -1.66
C ILE A 49 -2.47 2.64 -1.76
N LEU A 50 -2.97 3.53 -2.65
CA LEU A 50 -2.43 4.87 -2.79
C LEU A 50 -2.48 5.66 -1.47
N PHE A 51 -3.62 5.60 -0.77
CA PHE A 51 -3.78 6.27 0.52
C PHE A 51 -2.81 5.72 1.58
N LEU A 52 -2.65 4.40 1.65
CA LEU A 52 -1.68 3.75 2.55
C LEU A 52 -0.24 4.13 2.21
N MET A 53 0.11 4.13 0.92
CA MET A 53 1.45 4.48 0.44
C MET A 53 1.79 5.94 0.84
N GLU A 54 0.87 6.88 0.64
CA GLU A 54 1.07 8.28 1.01
C GLU A 54 1.17 8.45 2.54
N GLY A 55 0.24 7.86 3.29
CA GLY A 55 0.23 7.95 4.75
C GLY A 55 1.49 7.36 5.38
N ILE A 56 1.88 6.16 4.96
CA ILE A 56 3.08 5.49 5.48
C ILE A 56 4.35 6.22 5.06
N GLY A 57 4.42 6.72 3.82
CA GLY A 57 5.54 7.56 3.36
C GLY A 57 5.73 8.80 4.24
N ARG A 58 4.63 9.50 4.58
CA ARG A 58 4.67 10.65 5.51
C ARG A 58 5.15 10.26 6.91
N VAL A 59 4.69 9.13 7.44
CA VAL A 59 5.09 8.64 8.78
C VAL A 59 6.57 8.28 8.81
N ILE A 60 7.05 7.53 7.83
CA ILE A 60 8.46 7.12 7.71
C ILE A 60 9.35 8.36 7.59
N GLN A 61 9.00 9.31 6.72
CA GLN A 61 9.73 10.58 6.58
C GLN A 61 9.74 11.37 7.89
N SER A 62 8.62 11.47 8.60
CA SER A 62 8.56 12.21 9.89
C SER A 62 9.41 11.58 11.01
N THR A 63 9.66 10.27 10.94
CA THR A 63 10.38 9.51 11.98
C THR A 63 11.88 9.40 11.66
N LEU A 64 12.21 9.13 10.40
CA LEU A 64 13.58 8.81 9.95
C LEU A 64 14.33 10.01 9.33
N SER A 65 13.64 11.08 8.93
CA SER A 65 14.25 12.31 8.42
C SER A 65 14.53 13.33 9.56
N LYS A 66 15.03 12.86 10.70
CA LYS A 66 15.57 13.69 11.79
C LYS A 66 17.09 13.65 11.80
#